data_AF-A0A482W4E0-F1
#
_entry.id   AF-A0A482W4E0-F1
#
_cell.length_a   1.000
_cell.length_b   1.000
_cell.length_c   1.000
_cell.angle_alpha   90.00
_cell.angle_beta   90.00
_cell.angle_gamma   90.00
#
_symmetry.space_group_name_H-M   'P 1'
#
loop_
_entity.id
_entity.type
_entity.pdbx_description
1 polymer ?
#
loop_
_entity_poly.entity_id
_entity_poly.type
_entity_poly.pdbx_seq_one_letter_code
_entity_poly.pdbx_strand_id
1 'polypeptide(L)'
;MSAYIFEKWFLENLLPNVPRNSVIVMDNASYHSAQTEKIPNTSSNKEEIKEFLQNNVLFFEERLIPGFQVFRFPQHHCNFNSIEMIWAELESHLRRKNISPKFSCSMIQLIKNEIGRISNVSWKNCVQHVIREENDYRNKLVPELIIHVEDESSDESDFDDE
;
A
#
# COMPACT_ATOMS: atom_id res chain seq x y z
N MET A 1 8.29 8.52 -10.66
CA MET A 1 8.26 9.62 -9.68
C MET A 1 9.47 9.45 -8.76
N SER A 2 10.16 10.53 -8.35
CA SER A 2 11.25 10.42 -7.37
C SER A 2 10.75 10.73 -5.96
N ALA A 3 11.45 10.25 -4.93
CA ALA A 3 11.13 10.54 -3.54
C ALA A 3 11.05 12.06 -3.26
N TYR A 4 11.99 12.83 -3.82
CA TYR A 4 11.97 14.30 -3.74
C TYR A 4 10.70 14.93 -4.33
N ILE A 5 10.27 14.48 -5.51
CA ILE A 5 9.05 15.01 -6.15
C ILE A 5 7.82 14.64 -5.33
N PHE A 6 7.78 13.43 -4.77
CA PHE A 6 6.70 12.97 -3.91
C PHE A 6 6.64 13.80 -2.61
N GLU A 7 7.75 13.95 -1.89
CA GLU A 7 7.82 14.70 -0.64
C GLU A 7 7.38 16.15 -0.84
N LYS A 8 7.88 16.80 -1.90
CA LYS A 8 7.48 18.17 -2.24
C LYS A 8 5.97 18.28 -2.50
N TRP A 9 5.42 17.38 -3.31
CA TRP A 9 3.97 17.36 -3.57
C TRP A 9 3.18 17.10 -2.28
N PHE A 10 3.63 16.16 -1.45
CA PHE A 10 2.98 15.77 -0.21
C PHE A 10 2.89 16.94 0.77
N LEU A 11 4.02 17.61 1.02
CA LEU A 11 4.11 18.73 1.96
C LEU A 11 3.42 20.00 1.45
N GLU A 12 3.59 20.33 0.16
CA GLU A 12 3.14 21.62 -0.38
C GLU A 12 1.71 21.58 -0.94
N ASN A 13 1.20 20.42 -1.34
CA ASN A 13 -0.09 20.31 -2.02
C ASN A 13 -1.09 19.44 -1.27
N LEU A 14 -0.67 18.30 -0.70
CA LEU A 14 -1.60 17.42 0.00
C LEU A 14 -1.93 17.97 1.39
N LEU A 15 -0.93 18.07 2.28
CA LEU A 15 -1.16 18.42 3.70
C LEU A 15 -1.91 19.74 3.93
N PRO A 16 -1.68 20.83 3.18
CA PRO A 16 -2.41 22.08 3.40
C PRO A 16 -3.91 21.96 3.11
N ASN A 17 -4.32 20.94 2.33
CA ASN A 17 -5.71 20.70 1.94
C ASN A 17 -6.37 19.58 2.75
N VAL A 18 -5.65 18.95 3.70
CA VAL A 18 -6.19 17.90 4.57
C VAL A 18 -6.43 18.47 5.97
N PRO A 19 -7.61 18.28 6.58
CA PRO A 19 -7.87 18.70 7.95
C PRO A 19 -6.86 18.11 8.94
N ARG A 20 -6.47 18.88 9.96
CA ARG A 20 -5.65 18.36 11.06
C ARG A 20 -6.33 17.17 11.74
N ASN A 21 -5.51 16.30 12.32
CA ASN A 21 -5.91 15.04 12.97
C ASN A 21 -6.54 14.03 12.01
N SER A 22 -6.26 14.15 10.71
CA SER A 22 -6.63 13.13 9.73
C SER A 22 -5.62 11.99 9.73
N VAL A 23 -6.10 10.79 9.39
CA VAL A 23 -5.26 9.64 9.08
C VAL A 23 -5.04 9.60 7.58
N ILE A 24 -3.78 9.58 7.16
CA ILE A 24 -3.36 9.44 5.77
C ILE A 24 -2.95 7.99 5.56
N VAL A 25 -3.59 7.31 4.62
CA VAL A 25 -3.32 5.91 4.31
C VAL A 25 -2.68 5.84 2.92
N MET A 26 -1.53 5.17 2.81
CA MET A 26 -0.76 5.04 1.56
C MET A 26 -0.28 3.60 1.34
N ASP A 27 -0.07 3.24 0.09
CA ASP A 27 0.64 2.03 -0.28
C ASP A 27 2.16 2.18 -0.05
N ASN A 28 2.89 1.07 -0.09
CA ASN A 28 4.33 1.05 0.14
C ASN A 28 5.12 1.03 -1.18
N ALA A 29 4.92 2.07 -2.00
CA ALA A 29 5.74 2.31 -3.18
C ALA A 29 7.14 2.83 -2.81
N SER A 30 8.15 2.44 -3.60
CA SER A 30 9.57 2.70 -3.29
C SER A 30 9.94 4.18 -3.13
N TYR A 31 9.19 5.09 -3.76
CA TYR A 31 9.41 6.54 -3.66
C TYR A 31 8.70 7.19 -2.47
N HIS A 32 7.78 6.51 -1.78
CA HIS A 32 7.20 7.02 -0.53
C HIS A 32 8.21 6.96 0.62
N SER A 33 9.14 6.01 0.55
CA SER A 33 10.24 5.89 1.49
C SER A 33 11.45 6.55 0.85
N ALA A 34 11.86 7.73 1.32
CA ALA A 34 13.25 8.13 1.14
C ALA A 34 14.08 7.11 1.92
N GLN A 35 14.43 5.98 1.29
CA GLN A 35 15.08 4.83 1.93
C GLN A 35 16.42 5.30 2.51
N THR A 36 16.41 5.67 3.79
CA THR A 36 17.61 5.99 4.56
C THR A 36 18.17 4.75 5.25
N GLU A 37 17.35 3.72 5.49
CA GLU A 37 17.77 2.49 6.17
C GLU A 37 17.87 1.28 5.22
N LYS A 38 18.91 0.47 5.44
CA LYS A 38 19.23 -0.71 4.64
C LYS A 38 18.31 -1.87 5.02
N ILE A 39 17.50 -2.34 4.06
CA ILE A 39 16.66 -3.54 4.24
C ILE A 39 17.58 -4.76 4.41
N PRO A 40 17.36 -5.64 5.41
CA PRO A 40 18.08 -6.89 5.54
C PRO A 40 17.96 -7.71 4.26
N ASN A 41 19.07 -8.29 3.83
CA ASN A 41 19.10 -9.13 2.63
C ASN A 41 19.51 -10.57 3.00
N THR A 42 19.70 -11.42 2.00
CA THR A 42 20.12 -12.83 2.20
C THR A 42 21.46 -13.00 2.92
N SER A 43 22.26 -11.93 3.06
CA SER A 43 23.50 -11.91 3.83
C SER A 43 23.37 -11.33 5.25
N SER A 44 22.19 -10.84 5.63
CA SER A 44 21.95 -10.27 6.96
C SER A 44 21.85 -11.36 8.03
N ASN A 45 22.42 -11.08 9.20
CA ASN A 45 22.39 -12.02 10.31
C ASN A 45 21.03 -11.97 11.06
N LYS A 46 20.80 -12.96 11.92
CA LYS A 46 19.52 -13.13 12.63
C LYS A 46 19.23 -11.99 13.62
N GLU A 47 20.25 -11.38 14.22
CA GLU A 47 20.07 -10.22 15.11
C GLU A 47 19.66 -8.97 14.31
N GLU A 48 20.32 -8.69 13.18
CA GLU A 48 19.96 -7.60 12.28
C GLU A 48 18.53 -7.73 11.77
N ILE A 49 18.11 -8.94 11.41
CA ILE A 49 16.73 -9.20 10.97
C ILE A 49 15.75 -9.00 12.14
N LYS A 50 16.07 -9.46 13.35
CA LYS A 50 15.23 -9.26 14.53
C LYS A 50 15.12 -7.78 14.91
N GLU A 51 16.22 -7.05 14.92
CA GLU A 51 16.27 -5.64 15.24
C GLU A 51 15.54 -4.83 14.16
N PHE A 52 15.74 -5.16 12.89
CA PHE A 52 14.97 -4.59 11.78
C PHE A 52 13.48 -4.87 11.98
N LEU A 53 13.05 -6.09 12.25
CA LEU A 53 11.63 -6.41 12.45
C LEU A 53 11.05 -5.74 13.70
N GLN A 54 11.78 -5.68 14.81
CA GLN A 54 11.32 -5.02 16.04
C GLN A 54 11.19 -3.51 15.87
N ASN A 55 12.13 -2.89 15.17
CA ASN A 55 12.12 -1.46 14.92
C ASN A 55 11.15 -1.10 13.78
N ASN A 56 11.01 -1.93 12.74
CA ASN A 56 10.23 -1.64 11.53
C ASN A 56 8.80 -2.18 11.49
N VAL A 57 8.44 -3.19 12.31
CA VAL A 57 7.02 -3.50 12.55
C VAL A 57 6.36 -2.37 13.38
N LEU A 58 7.16 -1.56 14.08
CA LEU A 58 6.75 -0.40 14.88
C LEU A 58 7.15 0.95 14.28
N PHE A 59 7.76 1.02 13.09
CA PHE A 59 7.87 2.26 12.31
C PHE A 59 6.50 2.60 11.68
N PHE A 60 5.47 2.71 12.52
CA PHE A 60 4.36 3.59 12.25
C PHE A 60 4.92 5.00 12.33
N GLU A 61 4.82 5.72 11.22
CA GLU A 61 5.33 7.08 10.99
C GLU A 61 4.62 8.13 11.87
N GLU A 62 4.70 7.99 13.20
CA GLU A 62 4.16 8.95 14.16
C GLU A 62 5.00 10.23 14.24
N ARG A 63 6.10 10.31 13.48
CA ARG A 63 7.17 11.30 13.73
C ARG A 63 7.45 12.32 12.64
N LEU A 64 6.78 12.32 11.49
CA LEU A 64 7.20 13.22 10.42
C LEU A 64 6.33 14.47 10.25
N ILE A 65 5.09 14.50 10.76
CA ILE A 65 4.21 15.67 10.55
C ILE A 65 3.33 15.92 11.78
N PRO A 66 3.56 17.01 12.54
CA PRO A 66 2.73 17.36 13.68
C PRO A 66 1.25 17.47 13.29
N GLY A 67 0.41 16.60 13.87
CA GLY A 67 -1.04 16.62 13.69
C GLY A 67 -1.59 15.72 12.58
N PHE A 68 -0.78 14.83 11.99
CA PHE A 68 -1.26 13.81 11.06
C PHE A 68 -0.72 12.44 11.46
N GLN A 69 -1.56 11.41 11.35
CA GLN A 69 -1.14 10.02 11.48
C GLN A 69 -1.01 9.43 10.08
N VAL A 70 0.15 8.82 9.77
CA VAL A 70 0.37 8.18 8.47
C VAL A 70 0.42 6.66 8.67
N PHE A 71 -0.38 5.96 7.88
CA PHE A 71 -0.48 4.50 7.84
C PHE A 71 0.02 4.01 6.47
N ARG A 72 0.89 2.99 6.47
CA ARG A 72 1.35 2.33 5.24
C ARG A 72 1.02 0.85 5.25
N PHE A 73 0.52 0.35 4.12
CA PHE A 73 0.28 -1.08 3.95
C PHE A 73 1.57 -1.84 3.64
N PRO A 74 1.71 -3.12 4.05
CA PRO A 74 2.74 -4.00 3.54
C PRO A 74 2.69 -4.10 2.00
N GLN A 75 3.85 -4.33 1.37
CA GLN A 75 3.93 -4.42 -0.10
C GLN A 75 3.03 -5.54 -0.62
N HIS A 76 2.51 -5.37 -1.84
CA HIS A 76 1.69 -6.35 -2.57
C HIS A 76 0.29 -6.63 -2.03
N HIS A 77 -0.28 -5.74 -1.21
CA HIS A 77 -1.66 -5.83 -0.72
C HIS A 77 -2.55 -4.67 -1.18
N CYS A 78 -2.70 -4.51 -2.50
CA CYS A 78 -3.58 -3.48 -3.08
C CYS A 78 -5.06 -3.69 -2.71
N ASN A 79 -5.45 -4.90 -2.28
CA ASN A 79 -6.78 -5.22 -1.78
C ASN A 79 -7.16 -4.45 -0.51
N PHE A 80 -6.19 -3.96 0.27
CA PHE A 80 -6.46 -3.10 1.42
C PHE A 80 -6.46 -1.61 1.09
N ASN A 81 -6.18 -1.24 -0.17
CA ASN A 81 -6.16 0.15 -0.57
C ASN A 81 -7.51 0.56 -1.19
N SER A 82 -8.33 1.29 -0.42
CA SER A 82 -9.67 1.70 -0.85
C SER A 82 -9.67 2.60 -2.10
N ILE A 83 -8.56 3.28 -2.41
CA ILE A 83 -8.48 4.14 -3.60
C ILE A 83 -8.51 3.33 -4.90
N GLU A 84 -8.08 2.06 -4.87
CA GLU A 84 -8.06 1.19 -6.07
C GLU A 84 -9.47 0.94 -6.60
N MET A 85 -10.43 0.75 -5.69
CA MET A 85 -11.83 0.57 -6.06
C MET A 85 -12.43 1.84 -6.67
N ILE A 86 -12.07 3.00 -6.12
CA ILE A 86 -12.50 4.30 -6.63
C ILE A 86 -11.86 4.58 -8.00
N TRP A 87 -10.59 4.21 -8.17
CA TRP A 87 -9.92 4.27 -9.46
C TRP A 87 -10.62 3.41 -10.49
N ALA A 88 -11.00 2.18 -10.15
CA ALA A 88 -11.76 1.30 -11.04
C ALA A 88 -13.11 1.90 -11.46
N GLU A 89 -13.84 2.53 -10.52
CA GLU A 89 -15.09 3.26 -10.82
C GLU A 89 -14.84 4.41 -11.80
N LEU A 90 -13.83 5.24 -11.53
CA LEU A 90 -13.46 6.37 -12.36
C LEU A 90 -13.01 5.93 -13.76
N GLU A 91 -12.17 4.92 -13.87
CA GLU A 91 -11.76 4.35 -15.16
C GLU A 91 -12.97 3.85 -15.96
N SER A 92 -13.92 3.18 -15.29
CA SER A 92 -15.17 2.76 -15.91
C SER A 92 -15.98 3.95 -16.45
N HIS A 93 -16.05 5.05 -15.70
CA HIS A 93 -16.72 6.29 -16.11
C HIS A 93 -16.05 6.91 -17.34
N LEU A 94 -14.71 7.01 -17.31
CA LEU A 94 -13.91 7.57 -18.39
C LEU A 94 -14.01 6.71 -19.66
N ARG A 95 -13.87 5.39 -19.55
CA ARG A 95 -13.92 4.45 -20.68
C ARG A 95 -15.23 4.54 -21.46
N ARG A 96 -16.36 4.72 -20.76
CA ARG A 96 -17.68 4.89 -21.40
C ARG A 96 -17.84 6.20 -22.18
N LYS A 97 -17.01 7.21 -21.88
CA LYS A 97 -17.10 8.55 -22.47
C LYS A 97 -15.95 8.91 -23.39
N ASN A 98 -14.86 8.16 -23.34
CA ASN A 98 -13.63 8.52 -24.01
C ASN A 98 -13.65 8.10 -25.49
N ILE A 99 -14.08 9.03 -26.34
CA ILE A 99 -14.08 8.87 -27.81
C ILE A 99 -12.75 9.38 -28.42
N SER A 100 -11.79 9.92 -27.65
CA SER A 100 -10.48 10.36 -28.19
C SER A 100 -9.36 10.50 -27.13
N PRO A 101 -8.20 9.83 -27.32
CA PRO A 101 -7.21 9.58 -26.27
C PRO A 101 -6.15 10.69 -26.08
N LYS A 102 -6.36 11.89 -26.62
CA LYS A 102 -5.33 12.94 -26.55
C LYS A 102 -5.33 13.61 -25.18
N PHE A 103 -4.14 13.76 -24.60
CA PHE A 103 -3.92 14.56 -23.38
C PHE A 103 -4.23 16.04 -23.69
N SER A 104 -5.46 16.46 -23.42
CA SER A 104 -5.99 17.79 -23.76
C SER A 104 -6.64 18.44 -22.53
N CYS A 105 -6.86 19.76 -22.59
CA CYS A 105 -7.65 20.45 -21.57
C CYS A 105 -9.06 19.85 -21.41
N SER A 106 -9.66 19.37 -22.49
CA SER A 106 -10.96 18.68 -22.44
C SER A 106 -10.90 17.36 -21.68
N MET A 107 -9.80 16.60 -21.81
CA MET A 107 -9.57 15.38 -21.03
C MET A 107 -9.42 15.69 -19.53
N ILE A 108 -8.65 16.72 -19.18
CA ILE A 108 -8.48 17.15 -17.78
C ILE A 108 -9.83 17.57 -17.18
N GLN A 109 -10.65 18.32 -17.94
CA GLN A 109 -11.97 18.72 -17.48
C GLN A 109 -12.92 17.54 -17.32
N LEU A 110 -12.84 16.55 -18.22
CA LEU A 110 -13.59 15.31 -18.11
C LEU A 110 -13.21 14.56 -16.82
N ILE A 111 -11.91 14.38 -16.55
CA ILE A 111 -11.43 13.71 -15.33
C ILE A 111 -11.93 14.45 -14.08
N LYS A 112 -11.80 15.78 -14.03
CA LYS A 112 -12.32 16.59 -12.91
C LYS A 112 -13.82 16.41 -12.71
N ASN A 113 -14.59 16.41 -13.80
CA ASN A 113 -16.03 16.22 -13.76
C ASN A 113 -16.42 14.81 -13.28
N GLU A 114 -15.71 13.77 -13.72
CA GLU A 114 -16.02 12.39 -13.29
C GLU A 114 -15.59 12.13 -11.85
N ILE A 115 -14.45 12.65 -11.39
CA ILE A 115 -14.06 12.61 -9.98
C ILE A 115 -15.13 13.27 -9.11
N GLY A 116 -15.63 14.44 -9.51
CA GLY A 116 -16.69 15.16 -8.78
C GLY A 116 -18.04 14.45 -8.75
N ARG A 117 -18.25 13.40 -9.57
CA ARG A 117 -19.47 12.58 -9.57
C ARG A 117 -19.39 11.38 -8.64
N ILE A 118 -18.20 11.00 -8.21
CA ILE A 118 -18.01 9.88 -7.29
C ILE A 118 -18.62 10.29 -5.95
N SER A 119 -19.68 9.59 -5.58
CA SER A 119 -20.47 9.96 -4.41
C SER A 119 -19.73 9.67 -3.11
N ASN A 120 -20.08 10.39 -2.05
CA ASN A 120 -19.66 10.05 -0.70
C ASN A 120 -20.09 8.63 -0.28
N VAL A 121 -21.18 8.12 -0.87
CA VAL A 121 -21.65 6.73 -0.68
C VAL A 121 -20.68 5.75 -1.30
N SER A 122 -20.18 6.01 -2.52
CA SER A 122 -19.16 5.18 -3.19
C SER A 122 -17.91 5.09 -2.32
N TRP A 123 -17.38 6.24 -1.86
CA TRP A 123 -16.24 6.29 -0.94
C TRP A 123 -16.46 5.47 0.33
N LYS A 124 -17.62 5.65 0.99
CA LYS A 124 -17.96 4.91 2.20
C LYS A 124 -18.01 3.40 1.95
N ASN A 125 -18.59 2.97 0.84
CA ASN A 125 -18.70 1.55 0.49
C ASN A 125 -17.32 0.92 0.23
N CYS A 126 -16.41 1.64 -0.44
CA CYS A 126 -15.04 1.18 -0.67
C CYS A 126 -14.28 1.00 0.64
N VAL A 127 -14.36 1.97 1.55
CA VAL A 127 -13.74 1.87 2.89
C VAL A 127 -14.34 0.71 3.69
N GLN A 128 -15.67 0.54 3.65
CA GLN A 128 -16.33 -0.59 4.33
C GLN A 128 -15.95 -1.95 3.73
N HIS A 129 -15.68 -2.03 2.43
CA HIS A 129 -15.19 -3.26 1.81
C HIS A 129 -13.79 -3.62 2.32
N VAL A 130 -12.85 -2.67 2.32
CA VAL A 130 -11.49 -2.87 2.87
C VAL A 130 -11.55 -3.35 4.32
N ILE A 131 -12.37 -2.70 5.17
CA ILE A 131 -12.52 -3.11 6.57
C ILE A 131 -13.01 -4.56 6.68
N ARG A 132 -13.91 -5.01 5.80
CA ARG A 132 -14.37 -6.41 5.81
C ARG A 132 -13.27 -7.37 5.39
N GLU A 133 -12.56 -7.06 4.31
CA GLU A 133 -11.42 -7.86 3.85
C GLU A 133 -10.36 -7.99 4.96
N GLU A 134 -9.99 -6.88 5.61
CA GLU A 134 -9.04 -6.89 6.74
C GLU A 134 -9.50 -7.78 7.90
N ASN A 135 -10.78 -7.71 8.26
CA ASN A 135 -11.35 -8.56 9.30
C ASN A 135 -11.34 -10.04 8.90
N ASP A 136 -11.67 -10.36 7.66
CA ASP A 136 -11.64 -11.73 7.15
C ASP A 136 -10.22 -12.29 7.15
N TYR A 137 -9.23 -11.48 6.79
CA TYR A 137 -7.81 -11.85 6.91
C TYR A 137 -7.40 -12.08 8.37
N ARG A 138 -7.83 -11.22 9.29
CA ARG A 138 -7.54 -11.37 10.73
C ARG A 138 -8.21 -12.61 11.33
N ASN A 139 -9.40 -12.96 10.86
CA ASN A 139 -10.19 -14.08 11.38
C ASN A 139 -9.81 -15.43 10.77
N LYS A 140 -9.09 -15.46 9.64
CA LYS A 140 -8.47 -16.68 9.12
C LYS A 140 -7.38 -17.14 10.09
N LEU A 141 -7.76 -18.03 10.99
CA LEU A 141 -6.84 -18.79 11.84
C LEU A 141 -5.78 -19.43 10.94
N VAL A 142 -4.55 -18.95 11.00
CA VAL A 142 -3.41 -19.70 10.49
C VAL A 142 -3.24 -20.86 11.48
N PRO A 143 -3.38 -22.14 11.07
CA PRO A 143 -3.07 -23.26 11.94
C PRO A 143 -1.66 -23.06 12.50
N GLU A 144 -1.48 -23.31 13.79
CA GLU A 144 -0.19 -23.23 14.44
C GLU A 144 0.80 -24.08 13.65
N LEU A 145 1.90 -23.47 13.19
CA LEU A 145 2.91 -24.18 12.39
C LEU A 145 3.71 -25.07 13.36
N ILE A 146 3.23 -26.29 13.59
CA ILE A 146 3.94 -27.28 14.41
C ILE A 146 5.08 -27.84 13.56
N ILE A 147 6.28 -27.31 13.75
CA ILE A 147 7.50 -27.90 13.21
C ILE A 147 7.85 -29.08 14.11
N HIS A 148 7.56 -30.30 13.66
CA HIS A 148 8.09 -31.50 14.28
C HIS A 148 9.58 -31.58 13.95
N VAL A 149 10.42 -31.32 14.96
CA VAL A 149 11.89 -31.32 14.84
C VAL A 149 12.47 -32.75 14.79
N GLU A 150 11.61 -33.78 14.83
CA GLU A 150 12.02 -35.19 15.01
C GLU A 150 11.90 -36.08 13.76
N ASP A 151 11.47 -35.55 12.61
CA ASP A 151 11.57 -36.31 11.36
C ASP A 151 12.84 -35.90 10.61
N GLU A 152 13.88 -36.72 10.74
CA GLU A 152 15.02 -36.77 9.84
C GLU A 152 14.52 -37.03 8.41
N SER A 153 14.16 -35.95 7.70
CA SER A 153 13.98 -35.96 6.26
C SER A 153 15.36 -36.16 5.64
N SER A 154 15.73 -37.42 5.39
CA SER A 154 16.89 -37.80 4.59
C SER A 154 16.79 -37.13 3.22
N ASP A 155 17.68 -36.18 2.96
CA ASP A 155 17.95 -35.63 1.64
C ASP A 155 18.40 -36.77 0.71
N GLU A 156 17.66 -37.03 -0.37
CA GLU A 156 18.17 -37.77 -1.53
C GLU A 156 17.99 -36.86 -2.75
N SER A 157 19.10 -36.21 -3.12
CA SER A 157 19.24 -35.44 -4.35
C SER A 157 19.67 -36.37 -5.49
N ASP A 158 18.73 -36.78 -6.34
CA ASP A 158 19.07 -37.44 -7.60
C ASP A 158 19.53 -36.39 -8.62
N PHE A 159 20.85 -36.29 -8.78
CA PHE A 159 21.50 -35.75 -9.96
C PHE A 159 21.56 -36.85 -11.02
N ASP A 160 20.71 -36.76 -12.04
CA ASP A 160 20.90 -37.51 -13.29
C ASP A 160 21.43 -36.56 -14.37
N ASP A 161 22.73 -36.70 -14.65
CA ASP A 161 23.39 -36.24 -15.88
C ASP A 161 23.18 -37.29 -16.99
N GLU A 162 22.59 -36.89 -18.13
CA GLU A 162 22.91 -37.40 -19.48
C GLU A 162 22.58 -36.35 -20.56
#